data_AF-A0A2V0P5P8-F1
#
_entry.id   AF-A0A2V0P5P8-F1
#
_cell.length_a   1.000
_cell.length_b   1.000
_cell.length_c   1.000
_cell.angle_alpha   90.00
_cell.angle_beta   90.00
_cell.angle_gamma   90.00
#
_symmetry.space_group_name_H-M   'P 1'
#
loop_
_entity.id
_entity.type
_entity.pdbx_description
1 polymer ?
#
loop_
_entity_poly.entity_id
_entity_poly.type
_entity_poly.pdbx_seq_one_letter_code
_entity_poly.pdbx_strand_id
1 'polypeptide(L)'
;MARGPFPAFVVLSMAFGSVVLLMSTGVRWGVRRKVRTSFNGADYLEDSLAGNQTRYRVLATSEETGGESFTVEILIREGAYGATRGKPGSQPGHLHLQQDEQLEVKKGRLGYWRGHPSLAAEVAADDEDAMVVIQQGEAHSLWNAGGEGGGDLLLEATFRPAGKGEAFYETLAGLGHDYETALAVSPLQKVLTYHRGGAVLTGMPQWLWRLCEEWLVPLAEGFGYKAFYPEYSTRAAGTPSAAEALASVRAELADY
;
A
#
# COMPACT_ATOMS: atom_id res chain seq x y z
N MET A 1 -60.43 -31.77 6.36
CA MET A 1 -59.09 -31.75 5.75
C MET A 1 -58.55 -30.33 5.84
N ALA A 2 -57.73 -30.04 6.85
CA ALA A 2 -57.12 -28.72 7.02
C ALA A 2 -55.70 -28.74 6.45
N ARG A 3 -55.42 -27.93 5.42
CA ARG A 3 -54.08 -27.72 4.88
C ARG A 3 -53.37 -26.71 5.78
N GLY A 4 -52.34 -27.17 6.51
CA GLY A 4 -51.45 -26.29 7.26
C GLY A 4 -50.57 -25.45 6.32
N PRO A 5 -50.18 -24.22 6.70
CA PRO A 5 -49.30 -23.39 5.88
C PRO A 5 -47.88 -23.97 5.90
N PHE A 6 -47.35 -24.31 4.73
CA PHE A 6 -45.92 -24.62 4.56
C PHE A 6 -45.08 -23.34 4.73
N PRO A 7 -43.85 -23.42 5.26
CA PRO A 7 -43.07 -22.26 5.68
C PRO A 7 -42.33 -21.64 4.49
N ALA A 8 -42.84 -20.52 3.99
CA ALA A 8 -42.17 -19.72 2.96
C ALA A 8 -40.78 -19.16 3.39
N PHE A 9 -40.47 -19.19 4.68
CA PHE A 9 -39.21 -18.66 5.25
C PHE A 9 -37.97 -19.54 5.04
N VAL A 10 -38.13 -20.85 4.76
CA VAL A 10 -36.98 -21.78 4.65
C VAL A 10 -36.36 -21.77 3.23
N VAL A 11 -37.15 -21.43 2.20
CA VAL A 11 -36.66 -21.44 0.81
C VAL A 11 -35.84 -20.20 0.49
N LEU A 12 -36.16 -19.04 1.09
CA LEU A 12 -35.44 -17.78 0.83
C LEU A 12 -34.02 -17.79 1.44
N SER A 13 -33.82 -18.46 2.58
CA SER A 13 -32.53 -18.55 3.27
C SER A 13 -31.50 -19.44 2.54
N MET A 14 -31.95 -20.49 1.85
CA MET A 14 -31.06 -21.35 1.05
C MET A 14 -30.57 -20.68 -0.25
N ALA A 15 -31.40 -19.83 -0.87
CA ALA A 15 -31.03 -19.11 -2.09
C ALA A 15 -29.95 -18.05 -1.85
N PHE A 16 -30.05 -17.30 -0.75
CA PHE A 16 -29.03 -16.30 -0.38
C PHE A 16 -27.68 -16.94 -0.01
N GLY A 17 -27.68 -18.04 0.75
CA GLY A 17 -26.46 -18.76 1.10
C GLY A 17 -25.69 -19.27 -0.13
N SER A 18 -26.41 -19.74 -1.15
CA SER A 18 -25.81 -20.26 -2.38
C SER A 18 -25.18 -19.16 -3.26
N VAL A 19 -25.81 -17.98 -3.35
CA VAL A 19 -25.26 -16.83 -4.10
C VAL A 19 -24.02 -16.26 -3.39
N VAL A 20 -24.05 -16.11 -2.06
CA VAL A 20 -22.89 -15.66 -1.28
C VAL A 20 -21.73 -16.65 -1.41
N LEU A 21 -22.01 -17.95 -1.37
CA LEU A 21 -21.00 -18.99 -1.57
C LEU A 21 -20.39 -18.94 -2.98
N LEU A 22 -21.21 -18.81 -4.03
CA LEU A 22 -20.74 -18.68 -5.42
C LEU A 22 -19.90 -17.41 -5.64
N MET A 23 -20.33 -16.27 -5.08
CA MET A 23 -19.57 -15.03 -5.16
C MET A 23 -18.24 -15.14 -4.41
N SER A 24 -18.25 -15.70 -3.19
CA SER A 24 -17.03 -15.86 -2.38
C SER A 24 -16.03 -16.83 -3.01
N THR A 25 -16.51 -17.93 -3.60
CA THR A 25 -15.66 -18.90 -4.31
C THR A 25 -15.11 -18.33 -5.61
N GLY A 26 -15.92 -17.58 -6.37
CA GLY A 26 -15.47 -16.87 -7.57
C GLY A 26 -14.40 -15.83 -7.29
N VAL A 27 -14.60 -14.98 -6.27
CA VAL A 27 -13.61 -13.99 -5.82
C VAL A 27 -12.32 -14.68 -5.38
N ARG A 28 -12.43 -15.68 -4.50
CA ARG A 28 -11.26 -16.43 -4.01
C ARG A 28 -10.50 -17.13 -5.15
N TRP A 29 -11.22 -17.68 -6.12
CA TRP A 29 -10.62 -18.31 -7.30
C TRP A 29 -9.88 -17.28 -8.16
N GLY A 30 -10.50 -16.12 -8.44
CA GLY A 30 -9.89 -15.05 -9.21
C GLY A 30 -8.63 -14.49 -8.54
N VAL A 31 -8.68 -14.22 -7.23
CA VAL A 31 -7.53 -13.70 -6.46
C VAL A 31 -6.37 -14.68 -6.47
N ARG A 32 -6.64 -15.99 -6.29
CA ARG A 32 -5.59 -17.02 -6.24
C ARG A 32 -4.98 -17.34 -7.61
N ARG A 33 -5.71 -17.11 -8.70
CA ARG A 33 -5.23 -17.39 -10.06
C ARG A 33 -4.64 -16.17 -10.76
N LYS A 34 -4.77 -14.97 -10.20
CA LYS A 34 -4.11 -13.77 -10.76
C LYS A 34 -2.60 -14.04 -10.77
N VAL A 35 -2.04 -14.14 -11.98
CA VAL A 35 -0.59 -14.13 -12.19
C VAL A 35 -0.11 -12.72 -11.91
N ARG A 36 0.85 -12.61 -11.00
CA ARG A 36 1.46 -11.34 -10.57
C ARG A 36 2.70 -11.09 -11.41
N THR A 37 2.93 -9.85 -11.82
CA THR A 37 4.22 -9.47 -12.41
C THR A 37 5.31 -9.62 -11.35
N SER A 38 6.45 -10.21 -11.73
CA SER A 38 7.59 -10.36 -10.84
C SER A 38 8.57 -9.20 -11.03
N PHE A 39 8.94 -8.53 -9.94
CA PHE A 39 9.96 -7.48 -9.90
C PHE A 39 11.25 -7.93 -9.20
N ASN A 40 11.35 -9.21 -8.81
CA ASN A 40 12.52 -9.73 -8.10
C ASN A 40 13.83 -9.42 -8.84
N GLY A 41 14.72 -8.70 -8.19
CA GLY A 41 16.02 -8.26 -8.73
C GLY A 41 15.96 -7.06 -9.67
N ALA A 42 14.81 -6.39 -9.81
CA ALA A 42 14.70 -5.16 -10.56
C ALA A 42 15.24 -3.96 -9.76
N ASP A 43 15.89 -3.02 -10.44
CA ASP A 43 16.41 -1.80 -9.79
C ASP A 43 15.29 -0.85 -9.33
N TYR A 44 14.10 -0.95 -9.93
CA TYR A 44 12.94 -0.12 -9.62
C TYR A 44 11.64 -0.79 -10.08
N LEU A 45 10.50 -0.28 -9.61
CA LEU A 45 9.17 -0.65 -10.06
C LEU A 45 8.48 0.54 -10.71
N GLU A 46 7.79 0.30 -11.82
CA GLU A 46 6.83 1.24 -12.40
C GLU A 46 5.42 0.79 -12.04
N ASP A 47 4.60 1.68 -11.51
CA ASP A 47 3.20 1.37 -11.17
C ASP A 47 2.24 1.42 -12.38
N SER A 48 2.79 1.41 -13.59
CA SER A 48 2.09 1.16 -14.85
C SER A 48 2.97 0.44 -15.87
N LEU A 49 2.36 -0.32 -16.77
CA LEU A 49 3.05 -0.98 -17.90
C LEU A 49 3.68 0.03 -18.85
N ALA A 50 3.04 1.20 -19.02
CA ALA A 50 3.54 2.26 -19.89
C ALA A 50 4.74 3.02 -19.30
N GLY A 51 5.06 2.84 -18.00
CA GLY A 51 6.16 3.56 -17.34
C GLY A 51 5.98 5.08 -17.37
N ASN A 52 4.73 5.55 -17.37
CA ASN A 52 4.36 6.96 -17.47
C ASN A 52 3.64 7.49 -16.22
N GLN A 53 3.60 6.69 -15.15
CA GLN A 53 2.97 7.02 -13.87
C GLN A 53 4.06 7.22 -12.80
N THR A 54 4.00 6.50 -11.69
CA THR A 54 4.95 6.61 -10.58
C THR A 54 5.99 5.49 -10.63
N ARG A 55 7.26 5.85 -10.44
CA ARG A 55 8.37 4.91 -10.26
C ARG A 55 8.83 4.91 -8.81
N TYR A 56 9.10 3.72 -8.28
CA TYR A 56 9.61 3.49 -6.93
C TYR A 56 10.95 2.78 -7.00
N ARG A 57 11.96 3.27 -6.27
CA ARG A 57 13.26 2.60 -6.10
C ARG A 57 13.62 2.54 -4.63
N VAL A 58 13.86 1.35 -4.10
CA VAL A 58 14.36 1.19 -2.73
C VAL A 58 15.82 1.62 -2.70
N LEU A 59 16.15 2.62 -1.86
CA LEU A 59 17.50 3.13 -1.69
C LEU A 59 18.22 2.51 -0.48
N ALA A 60 17.45 2.24 0.57
CA ALA A 60 17.92 1.56 1.78
C ALA A 60 16.81 0.68 2.32
N THR A 61 17.06 -0.62 2.38
CA THR A 61 16.12 -1.63 2.87
C THR A 61 16.06 -1.63 4.40
N SER A 62 15.00 -2.19 4.96
CA SER A 62 14.95 -2.46 6.41
C SER A 62 16.09 -3.37 6.87
N GLU A 63 16.63 -4.21 5.99
CA GLU A 63 17.69 -5.15 6.33
C GLU A 63 19.05 -4.49 6.44
N GLU A 64 19.40 -3.66 5.45
CA GLU A 64 20.67 -2.91 5.41
C GLU A 64 20.83 -1.98 6.61
N THR A 65 19.72 -1.47 7.13
CA THR A 65 19.68 -0.57 8.30
C THR A 65 19.42 -1.29 9.63
N GLY A 66 19.33 -2.63 9.63
CA GLY A 66 19.00 -3.39 10.84
C GLY A 66 17.62 -3.06 11.45
N GLY A 67 16.69 -2.54 10.63
CA GLY A 67 15.34 -2.16 11.03
C GLY A 67 15.18 -0.71 11.47
N GLU A 68 16.27 0.06 11.52
CA GLU A 68 16.25 1.46 11.96
C GLU A 68 15.46 2.35 10.98
N SER A 69 15.64 2.16 9.68
CA SER A 69 14.96 2.95 8.67
C SER A 69 14.79 2.23 7.34
N PHE A 70 13.83 2.66 6.54
CA PHE A 70 13.74 2.29 5.13
C PHE A 70 13.62 3.57 4.31
N THR A 71 14.29 3.63 3.17
CA THR A 71 14.26 4.78 2.27
C THR A 71 13.88 4.35 0.86
N VAL A 72 12.92 5.07 0.28
CA VAL A 72 12.46 4.89 -1.10
C VAL A 72 12.54 6.21 -1.86
N GLU A 73 13.07 6.14 -3.07
CA GLU A 73 12.95 7.20 -4.07
C GLU A 73 11.64 7.02 -4.81
N ILE A 74 10.87 8.10 -4.91
CA ILE A 74 9.58 8.13 -5.60
C ILE A 74 9.64 9.21 -6.68
N LEU A 75 9.55 8.79 -7.94
CA LEU A 75 9.39 9.67 -9.09
C LEU A 75 7.92 9.66 -9.50
N ILE A 76 7.23 10.76 -9.25
CA ILE A 76 5.85 10.99 -9.67
C ILE A 76 5.88 11.83 -10.94
N ARG A 77 5.60 11.20 -12.07
CA ARG A 77 5.60 11.90 -13.36
C ARG A 77 4.49 12.95 -13.44
N GLU A 78 4.71 13.91 -14.31
CA GLU A 78 3.66 14.84 -14.68
C GLU A 78 2.40 14.09 -15.15
N GLY A 79 1.24 14.46 -14.63
CA GLY A 79 -0.03 13.81 -14.97
C GLY A 79 -0.20 12.39 -14.41
N ALA A 80 0.72 11.92 -13.54
CA ALA A 80 0.57 10.63 -12.88
C ALA A 80 -0.76 10.58 -12.10
N TYR A 81 -1.58 9.61 -12.49
CA TYR A 81 -2.76 9.18 -11.79
C TYR A 81 -2.40 8.73 -10.38
N GLY A 82 -3.22 9.13 -9.41
CA GLY A 82 -2.97 8.74 -8.02
C GLY A 82 -2.14 9.73 -7.20
N ALA A 83 -1.62 10.80 -7.82
CA ALA A 83 -0.80 11.80 -7.13
C ALA A 83 -1.30 13.24 -7.38
N THR A 84 -2.63 13.43 -7.46
CA THR A 84 -3.26 14.74 -7.64
C THR A 84 -4.18 15.07 -6.47
N ARG A 85 -4.03 16.26 -5.87
CA ARG A 85 -4.87 16.67 -4.74
C ARG A 85 -6.36 16.57 -5.06
N GLY A 86 -7.10 15.86 -4.21
CA GLY A 86 -8.56 15.78 -4.26
C GLY A 86 -9.14 14.96 -5.41
N LYS A 87 -8.32 14.32 -6.26
CA LYS A 87 -8.83 13.45 -7.33
C LYS A 87 -9.05 12.01 -6.85
N PRO A 88 -10.10 11.32 -7.35
CA PRO A 88 -10.30 9.90 -7.07
C PRO A 88 -9.05 9.08 -7.37
N GLY A 89 -8.80 8.06 -6.55
CA GLY A 89 -7.63 7.19 -6.71
C GLY A 89 -6.31 7.80 -6.23
N SER A 90 -6.30 9.09 -5.85
CA SER A 90 -5.11 9.73 -5.29
C SER A 90 -4.78 9.26 -3.88
N GLN A 91 -3.52 9.45 -3.48
CA GLN A 91 -3.05 9.09 -2.14
C GLN A 91 -4.04 9.65 -1.11
N PRO A 92 -4.68 8.78 -0.31
CA PRO A 92 -5.65 9.21 0.65
C PRO A 92 -4.96 9.93 1.81
N GLY A 93 -5.73 10.75 2.52
CA GLY A 93 -5.33 11.16 3.85
C GLY A 93 -5.08 9.94 4.72
N HIS A 94 -3.92 9.87 5.35
CA HIS A 94 -3.54 8.77 6.23
C HIS A 94 -2.63 9.26 7.35
N LEU A 95 -2.37 8.39 8.32
CA LEU A 95 -1.34 8.57 9.34
C LEU A 95 -0.62 7.24 9.53
N HIS A 96 0.64 7.31 9.95
CA HIS A 96 1.42 6.13 10.35
C HIS A 96 1.33 5.97 11.87
N LEU A 97 1.04 4.76 12.34
CA LEU A 97 0.86 4.54 13.79
C LEU A 97 2.16 4.54 14.58
N GLN A 98 3.27 4.20 13.93
CA GLN A 98 4.54 3.92 14.58
C GLN A 98 5.73 4.58 13.89
N GLN A 99 5.55 5.19 12.73
CA GLN A 99 6.63 5.67 11.87
C GLN A 99 6.58 7.18 11.73
N ASP A 100 7.74 7.81 11.89
CA ASP A 100 7.99 9.13 11.34
C ASP A 100 8.31 8.98 9.85
N GLU A 101 7.85 9.94 9.03
CA GLU A 101 8.11 10.00 7.59
C GLU A 101 8.84 11.31 7.28
N GLN A 102 10.03 11.19 6.70
CA GLN A 102 10.86 12.31 6.26
C GLN A 102 10.88 12.33 4.73
N LEU A 103 10.46 13.45 4.15
CA LEU A 103 10.33 13.64 2.71
C LEU A 103 11.32 14.70 2.27
N GLU A 104 12.29 14.33 1.45
CA GLU A 104 13.25 15.26 0.86
C GLU A 104 12.98 15.43 -0.63
N VAL A 105 12.69 16.65 -1.08
CA VAL A 105 12.40 16.94 -2.48
C VAL A 105 13.70 17.10 -3.25
N LYS A 106 13.92 16.24 -4.23
CA LYS A 106 15.13 16.26 -5.07
C LYS A 106 14.91 16.98 -6.40
N LYS A 107 13.67 17.00 -6.90
CA LYS A 107 13.26 17.71 -8.12
C LYS A 107 11.77 18.03 -8.06
N GLY A 108 11.37 19.16 -8.63
CA GLY A 108 9.96 19.52 -8.78
C GLY A 108 9.37 20.11 -7.51
N ARG A 109 8.05 19.97 -7.33
CA ARG A 109 7.32 20.57 -6.22
C ARG A 109 6.42 19.55 -5.54
N LEU A 110 6.66 19.31 -4.25
CA LEU A 110 5.83 18.48 -3.39
C LEU A 110 4.71 19.35 -2.82
N GLY A 111 3.47 18.94 -3.03
CA GLY A 111 2.34 19.45 -2.27
C GLY A 111 1.99 18.48 -1.15
N TYR A 112 1.67 19.03 0.02
CA TYR A 112 1.30 18.23 1.17
C TYR A 112 0.35 18.97 2.10
N TRP A 113 -0.36 18.24 2.95
CA TRP A 113 -0.96 18.81 4.15
C TRP A 113 -0.61 17.92 5.34
N ARG A 114 -0.54 18.52 6.53
CA ARG A 114 -0.37 17.83 7.81
C ARG A 114 -1.43 18.30 8.80
N GLY A 115 -1.90 17.40 9.66
CA GLY A 115 -2.99 17.61 10.61
C GLY A 115 -4.37 17.70 9.95
N HIS A 116 -4.59 18.65 9.05
CA HIS A 116 -5.89 18.90 8.41
C HIS A 116 -5.77 19.29 6.93
N PRO A 117 -6.66 18.85 6.04
CA PRO A 117 -6.62 19.17 4.60
C PRO A 117 -6.65 20.67 4.23
N SER A 118 -7.09 21.53 5.16
CA SER A 118 -7.07 23.00 4.99
C SER A 118 -5.68 23.62 5.18
N LEU A 119 -4.74 22.90 5.78
CA LEU A 119 -3.37 23.33 6.05
C LEU A 119 -2.42 22.85 4.95
N ALA A 120 -2.86 22.96 3.69
CA ALA A 120 -2.04 22.57 2.57
C ALA A 120 -0.90 23.57 2.34
N ALA A 121 0.27 23.02 2.05
CA ALA A 121 1.50 23.73 1.74
C ALA A 121 2.21 23.04 0.58
N GLU A 122 3.22 23.72 0.05
CA GLU A 122 4.06 23.22 -1.03
C GLU A 122 5.52 23.51 -0.70
N VAL A 123 6.42 22.68 -1.20
CA VAL A 123 7.87 22.86 -1.08
C VAL A 123 8.55 22.37 -2.36
N ALA A 124 9.56 23.10 -2.82
CA ALA A 124 10.36 22.79 -3.99
C ALA A 124 11.78 22.34 -3.60
N ALA A 125 12.47 21.71 -4.56
CA ALA A 125 13.83 21.20 -4.34
C ALA A 125 14.87 22.30 -4.04
N ASP A 126 14.61 23.54 -4.45
CA ASP A 126 15.47 24.70 -4.27
C ASP A 126 15.15 25.54 -3.01
N ASP A 127 14.13 25.16 -2.24
CA ASP A 127 13.80 25.81 -0.97
C ASP A 127 14.82 25.43 0.11
N GLU A 128 15.17 26.38 1.00
CA GLU A 128 16.10 26.14 2.12
C GLU A 128 15.65 24.98 3.04
N ASP A 129 14.33 24.77 3.11
CA ASP A 129 13.66 23.71 3.86
C ASP A 129 13.02 22.66 2.93
N ALA A 130 13.73 22.19 1.90
CA ALA A 130 13.28 21.12 0.97
C ALA A 130 12.98 19.75 1.63
N MET A 131 12.91 19.71 2.96
CA MET A 131 12.65 18.55 3.79
C MET A 131 11.37 18.76 4.63
N VAL A 132 10.41 17.85 4.50
CA VAL A 132 9.20 17.81 5.31
C VAL A 132 9.27 16.61 6.25
N VAL A 133 9.09 16.84 7.55
CA VAL A 133 9.01 15.76 8.54
C VAL A 133 7.59 15.62 9.03
N ILE A 134 7.02 14.44 8.88
CA ILE A 134 5.69 14.07 9.36
C ILE A 134 5.90 13.15 10.55
N GLN A 135 5.35 13.53 11.70
CA GLN A 135 5.50 12.74 12.92
C GLN A 135 4.53 11.56 12.93
N GLN A 136 4.90 10.48 13.62
CA GLN A 136 3.97 9.39 13.89
C GLN A 136 2.66 9.91 14.49
N GLY A 137 1.53 9.35 14.04
CA GLY A 137 0.19 9.77 14.42
C GLY A 137 -0.30 11.07 13.76
N GLU A 138 0.54 11.77 12.99
CA GLU A 138 0.14 12.97 12.27
C GLU A 138 -0.57 12.62 10.95
N ALA A 139 -1.81 13.06 10.82
CA ALA A 139 -2.57 12.92 9.58
C ALA A 139 -1.93 13.73 8.45
N HIS A 140 -1.75 13.15 7.27
CA HIS A 140 -1.15 13.83 6.13
C HIS A 140 -1.59 13.22 4.78
N SER A 141 -1.26 13.91 3.70
CA SER A 141 -1.36 13.44 2.31
C SER A 141 -0.38 14.21 1.45
N LEU A 142 0.10 13.57 0.38
CA LEU A 142 1.07 14.13 -0.56
C LEU A 142 0.51 14.14 -1.99
N TRP A 143 1.03 15.03 -2.83
CA TRP A 143 0.74 15.07 -4.27
C TRP A 143 1.87 15.77 -5.04
N ASN A 144 1.93 15.55 -6.35
CA ASN A 144 2.75 16.38 -7.23
C ASN A 144 2.07 17.74 -7.42
N ALA A 145 2.66 18.79 -6.85
CA ALA A 145 2.14 20.16 -6.92
C ALA A 145 2.59 20.92 -8.19
N GLY A 146 3.42 20.33 -9.04
CA GLY A 146 3.74 20.90 -10.35
C GLY A 146 2.49 21.06 -11.23
N GLY A 147 1.51 20.17 -11.09
CA GLY A 147 0.30 20.18 -11.92
C GLY A 147 0.60 19.90 -13.41
N GLU A 148 -0.35 20.22 -14.27
CA GLU A 148 -0.18 20.12 -15.73
C GLU A 148 0.80 21.20 -16.21
N GLY A 149 1.90 20.79 -16.86
CA GLY A 149 3.00 21.63 -17.30
C GLY A 149 4.07 21.94 -16.25
N GLY A 150 3.91 21.51 -15.00
CA GLY A 150 4.91 21.77 -13.93
C GLY A 150 5.96 20.68 -13.74
N GLY A 151 5.90 19.62 -14.56
CA GLY A 151 6.91 18.57 -14.61
C GLY A 151 6.83 17.52 -13.50
N ASP A 152 7.82 16.63 -13.52
CA ASP A 152 7.93 15.52 -12.58
C ASP A 152 8.36 15.98 -11.18
N LEU A 153 7.86 15.27 -10.16
CA LEU A 153 8.31 15.36 -8.77
C LEU A 153 9.19 14.14 -8.46
N LEU A 154 10.41 14.38 -7.99
CA LEU A 154 11.29 13.35 -7.42
C LEU A 154 11.49 13.64 -5.94
N LEU A 155 11.19 12.67 -5.09
CA LEU A 155 11.45 12.76 -3.66
C LEU A 155 12.09 11.49 -3.10
N GLU A 156 12.79 11.63 -2.00
CA GLU A 156 13.21 10.52 -1.14
C GLU A 156 12.36 10.53 0.12
N ALA A 157 11.67 9.42 0.38
CA ALA A 157 10.89 9.21 1.58
C ALA A 157 11.60 8.22 2.49
N THR A 158 11.96 8.66 3.69
CA THR A 158 12.59 7.83 4.73
C THR A 158 11.64 7.63 5.90
N PHE A 159 11.43 6.36 6.27
CA PHE A 159 10.54 5.96 7.35
C PHE A 159 11.34 5.41 8.52
N ARG A 160 10.99 5.84 9.74
CA ARG A 160 11.63 5.40 10.98
C ARG A 160 10.61 5.03 12.05
N PRO A 161 10.60 3.80 12.60
CA PRO A 161 11.44 2.67 12.22
C PRO A 161 11.10 2.15 10.81
N ALA A 162 11.92 1.26 10.24
CA ALA A 162 11.69 0.74 8.89
C ALA A 162 10.35 0.01 8.74
N GLY A 163 9.97 -0.75 9.77
CA GLY A 163 8.70 -1.47 9.85
C GLY A 163 8.47 -2.38 8.63
N LYS A 164 7.32 -2.21 7.97
CA LYS A 164 6.98 -2.90 6.71
C LYS A 164 6.89 -1.94 5.53
N GLY A 165 7.53 -0.77 5.64
CA GLY A 165 7.46 0.30 4.63
C GLY A 165 7.87 -0.18 3.24
N GLU A 166 9.00 -0.90 3.16
CA GLU A 166 9.51 -1.49 1.93
C GLU A 166 8.46 -2.34 1.20
N ALA A 167 7.99 -3.41 1.85
CA ALA A 167 6.98 -4.30 1.29
C ALA A 167 5.66 -3.59 0.96
N PHE A 168 5.29 -2.56 1.73
CA PHE A 168 4.10 -1.74 1.48
C PHE A 168 4.22 -0.95 0.18
N TYR A 169 5.29 -0.19 -0.03
CA TYR A 169 5.51 0.60 -1.24
C TYR A 169 5.68 -0.28 -2.48
N GLU A 170 6.46 -1.35 -2.38
CA GLU A 170 6.61 -2.33 -3.45
C GLU A 170 5.27 -2.96 -3.84
N THR A 171 4.43 -3.28 -2.84
CA THR A 171 3.11 -3.83 -3.11
C THR A 171 2.16 -2.82 -3.75
N LEU A 172 2.19 -1.56 -3.33
CA LEU A 172 1.40 -0.50 -3.99
C LEU A 172 1.80 -0.34 -5.45
N ALA A 173 3.11 -0.31 -5.73
CA ALA A 173 3.63 -0.20 -7.09
C ALA A 173 3.24 -1.39 -7.96
N GLY A 174 3.47 -2.63 -7.47
CA GLY A 174 3.10 -3.84 -8.21
C GLY A 174 1.59 -4.00 -8.42
N LEU A 175 0.76 -3.56 -7.46
CA LEU A 175 -0.69 -3.48 -7.64
C LEU A 175 -1.10 -2.41 -8.66
N GLY A 176 -0.43 -1.25 -8.69
CA GLY A 176 -0.64 -0.26 -9.75
C GLY A 176 -0.33 -0.87 -11.10
N HIS A 177 0.83 -1.52 -11.23
CA HIS A 177 1.29 -2.15 -12.46
C HIS A 177 0.32 -3.21 -12.99
N ASP A 178 -0.08 -4.17 -12.15
CA ASP A 178 -0.94 -5.28 -12.56
C ASP A 178 -2.39 -4.88 -12.86
N TYR A 179 -2.79 -3.65 -12.51
CA TYR A 179 -4.15 -3.14 -12.69
C TYR A 179 -4.22 -1.84 -13.51
N GLU A 180 -3.08 -1.31 -13.97
CA GLU A 180 -2.89 -0.04 -14.71
C GLU A 180 -3.42 1.24 -14.02
N THR A 181 -4.12 1.10 -12.89
CA THR A 181 -4.66 2.21 -12.12
C THR A 181 -4.99 1.79 -10.70
N ALA A 182 -4.69 2.68 -9.75
CA ALA A 182 -5.08 2.50 -8.36
C ALA A 182 -6.59 2.28 -8.20
N LEU A 183 -7.47 2.80 -9.08
CA LEU A 183 -8.93 2.58 -8.96
C LEU A 183 -9.35 1.13 -9.21
N ALA A 184 -8.66 0.42 -10.09
CA ALA A 184 -8.99 -0.95 -10.44
C ALA A 184 -8.56 -1.95 -9.37
N VAL A 185 -7.70 -1.53 -8.43
CA VAL A 185 -7.35 -2.33 -7.26
C VAL A 185 -8.56 -2.43 -6.32
N SER A 186 -8.94 -3.67 -6.00
CA SER A 186 -10.04 -3.97 -5.07
C SER A 186 -9.96 -3.14 -3.78
N PRO A 187 -11.05 -2.48 -3.35
CA PRO A 187 -11.07 -1.76 -2.07
C PRO A 187 -10.66 -2.63 -0.88
N LEU A 188 -11.01 -3.92 -0.91
CA LEU A 188 -10.64 -4.87 0.14
C LEU A 188 -9.13 -5.13 0.18
N GLN A 189 -8.48 -5.22 -0.98
CA GLN A 189 -7.03 -5.30 -1.09
C GLN A 189 -6.36 -4.04 -0.54
N LYS A 190 -6.89 -2.85 -0.85
CA LYS A 190 -6.34 -1.59 -0.33
C LYS A 190 -6.42 -1.55 1.19
N VAL A 191 -7.60 -1.76 1.77
CA VAL A 191 -7.79 -1.76 3.23
C VAL A 191 -6.81 -2.73 3.90
N LEU A 192 -6.67 -3.95 3.36
CA LEU A 192 -5.71 -4.93 3.86
C LEU A 192 -4.26 -4.42 3.80
N THR A 193 -3.82 -3.90 2.65
CA THR A 193 -2.45 -3.41 2.45
C THR A 193 -2.14 -2.21 3.35
N TYR A 194 -3.02 -1.21 3.45
CA TYR A 194 -2.85 -0.05 4.34
C TYR A 194 -2.78 -0.48 5.81
N HIS A 195 -3.75 -1.27 6.26
CA HIS A 195 -3.80 -1.72 7.66
C HIS A 195 -2.54 -2.52 8.04
N ARG A 196 -2.13 -3.49 7.22
CA ARG A 196 -0.94 -4.32 7.51
C ARG A 196 0.37 -3.57 7.30
N GLY A 197 0.36 -2.48 6.52
CA GLY A 197 1.46 -1.53 6.35
C GLY A 197 1.63 -0.55 7.51
N GLY A 198 0.71 -0.54 8.49
CA GLY A 198 0.80 0.37 9.65
C GLY A 198 0.21 1.76 9.41
N ALA A 199 -0.55 1.93 8.32
CA ALA A 199 -1.20 3.17 7.95
C ALA A 199 -2.72 3.13 8.25
N VAL A 200 -3.26 4.23 8.78
CA VAL A 200 -4.68 4.41 9.05
C VAL A 200 -5.25 5.49 8.13
N LEU A 201 -6.33 5.18 7.43
CA LEU A 201 -6.99 6.13 6.52
C LEU A 201 -7.82 7.16 7.29
N THR A 202 -7.49 8.45 7.13
CA THR A 202 -8.12 9.54 7.90
C THR A 202 -9.42 10.06 7.28
N GLY A 203 -9.70 9.71 6.02
CA GLY A 203 -11.00 9.95 5.39
C GLY A 203 -12.13 9.05 5.91
N MET A 204 -11.82 8.06 6.74
CA MET A 204 -12.78 7.11 7.29
C MET A 204 -13.05 7.41 8.77
N PRO A 205 -14.32 7.49 9.22
CA PRO A 205 -14.61 7.61 10.65
C PRO A 205 -13.98 6.47 11.45
N GLN A 206 -13.43 6.75 12.64
CA GLN A 206 -12.69 5.74 13.41
C GLN A 206 -13.50 4.47 13.72
N TRP A 207 -14.81 4.59 13.98
CA TRP A 207 -15.66 3.42 14.24
C TRP A 207 -15.75 2.50 13.00
N LEU A 208 -15.73 3.09 11.80
CA LEU A 208 -15.76 2.34 10.55
C LEU A 208 -14.39 1.71 10.26
N TRP A 209 -13.31 2.40 10.60
CA TRP A 209 -11.97 1.81 10.55
C TRP A 209 -11.86 0.58 11.44
N ARG A 210 -12.34 0.64 12.69
CA ARG A 210 -12.37 -0.53 13.59
C ARG A 210 -13.19 -1.68 13.01
N LEU A 211 -14.32 -1.39 12.37
CA LEU A 211 -15.11 -2.42 11.68
C LEU A 211 -14.32 -3.05 10.51
N CYS A 212 -13.55 -2.25 9.77
CA CYS A 212 -12.65 -2.77 8.75
C CYS A 212 -11.57 -3.70 9.34
N GLU A 213 -10.96 -3.30 10.46
CA GLU A 213 -9.93 -4.08 11.15
C GLU A 213 -10.47 -5.42 11.68
N GLU A 214 -11.61 -5.39 12.35
CA GLU A 214 -12.20 -6.58 12.99
C GLU A 214 -12.82 -7.56 11.99
N TRP A 215 -13.40 -7.05 10.89
CA TRP A 215 -14.19 -7.87 9.97
C TRP A 215 -13.61 -7.96 8.57
N LEU A 216 -13.29 -6.81 7.95
CA LEU A 216 -12.90 -6.81 6.54
C LEU A 216 -11.49 -7.36 6.33
N VAL A 217 -10.55 -7.06 7.21
CA VAL A 217 -9.16 -7.54 7.11
C VAL A 217 -9.10 -9.08 7.19
N PRO A 218 -9.66 -9.76 8.20
CA PRO A 218 -9.68 -11.22 8.23
C PRO A 218 -10.42 -11.85 7.06
N LEU A 219 -11.50 -11.20 6.60
CA LEU A 219 -12.31 -11.67 5.47
C LEU A 219 -11.53 -11.56 4.14
N ALA A 220 -10.76 -10.50 3.95
CA ALA A 220 -9.84 -10.34 2.82
C ALA A 220 -8.82 -11.48 2.76
N GLU A 221 -8.18 -11.76 3.90
CA GLU A 221 -7.21 -12.83 4.05
C GLU A 221 -7.87 -14.21 3.80
N GLY A 222 -9.11 -14.41 4.29
CA GLY A 222 -9.91 -15.61 4.04
C GLY A 222 -10.25 -15.85 2.56
N PHE A 223 -10.38 -14.77 1.77
CA PHE A 223 -10.51 -14.84 0.31
C PHE A 223 -9.17 -15.01 -0.41
N GLY A 224 -8.06 -14.97 0.30
CA GLY A 224 -6.72 -15.21 -0.24
C GLY A 224 -6.01 -13.95 -0.73
N TYR A 225 -6.54 -12.75 -0.43
CA TYR A 225 -5.75 -11.54 -0.59
C TYR A 225 -4.56 -11.59 0.38
N LYS A 226 -3.40 -11.14 -0.07
CA LYS A 226 -2.21 -10.93 0.76
C LYS A 226 -1.99 -9.44 0.90
N ALA A 227 -1.55 -9.01 2.08
CA ALA A 227 -1.17 -7.61 2.28
C ALA A 227 0.06 -7.22 1.44
N PHE A 228 1.00 -8.16 1.33
CA PHE A 228 2.25 -8.03 0.60
C PHE A 228 2.44 -9.24 -0.32
N TYR A 229 2.90 -8.98 -1.54
CA TYR A 229 3.14 -10.02 -2.55
C TYR A 229 4.64 -10.11 -2.80
N PRO A 230 5.31 -11.25 -2.47
CA PRO A 230 6.73 -11.42 -2.71
C PRO A 230 7.13 -11.22 -4.17
N GLU A 231 6.22 -11.46 -5.11
CA GLU A 231 6.43 -11.22 -6.53
C GLU A 231 6.75 -9.75 -6.83
N TYR A 232 6.27 -8.81 -6.01
CA TYR A 232 6.56 -7.39 -6.17
C TYR A 232 7.83 -6.93 -5.45
N SER A 233 8.57 -7.83 -4.80
CA SER A 233 9.83 -7.43 -4.19
C SER A 233 10.86 -7.07 -5.25
N THR A 234 11.62 -6.00 -5.06
CA THR A 234 12.78 -5.65 -5.89
C THR A 234 14.04 -6.40 -5.47
N ARG A 235 14.02 -7.03 -4.29
CA ARG A 235 15.09 -7.89 -3.84
C ARG A 235 15.30 -9.05 -4.81
N ALA A 236 16.56 -9.39 -5.06
CA ALA A 236 16.89 -10.59 -5.84
C ALA A 236 16.24 -11.84 -5.22
N ALA A 237 15.58 -12.65 -6.06
CA ALA A 237 14.97 -13.89 -5.61
C ALA A 237 16.03 -14.82 -5.01
N GLY A 238 15.82 -15.25 -3.76
CA GLY A 238 16.72 -16.18 -3.07
C GLY A 238 17.77 -15.52 -2.17
N THR A 239 17.83 -14.20 -2.06
CA THR A 239 18.58 -13.54 -0.98
C THR A 239 17.81 -13.77 0.33
N PRO A 240 18.36 -14.55 1.29
CA PRO A 240 17.70 -14.78 2.57
C PRO A 240 17.47 -13.43 3.26
N SER A 241 16.34 -13.26 3.92
CA SER A 241 16.21 -12.17 4.88
C SER A 241 17.28 -12.29 5.97
N ALA A 242 17.70 -11.19 6.58
CA ALA A 242 18.62 -11.24 7.71
C ALA A 242 18.13 -12.17 8.83
N ALA A 243 16.81 -12.30 9.03
CA ALA A 243 16.22 -13.26 9.96
C ALA A 243 16.46 -14.72 9.55
N GLU A 244 16.33 -15.04 8.26
CA GLU A 244 16.62 -16.36 7.69
C GLU A 244 18.13 -16.65 7.68
N ALA A 245 18.96 -15.65 7.40
CA ALA A 245 20.42 -15.76 7.48
C ALA A 245 20.86 -16.00 8.93
N LEU A 246 20.33 -15.24 9.90
CA LEU A 246 20.58 -15.43 11.34
C LEU A 246 20.07 -16.79 11.84
N ALA A 247 18.90 -17.24 11.36
CA ALA A 247 18.38 -18.56 11.69
C ALA A 247 19.28 -19.68 11.14
N SER A 248 19.78 -19.53 9.92
CA SER A 248 20.75 -20.45 9.31
C SER A 248 22.04 -20.51 10.11
N VAL A 249 22.61 -19.36 10.49
CA VAL A 249 23.83 -19.29 11.31
C VAL A 249 23.61 -19.91 12.69
N ARG A 250 22.46 -19.66 13.33
CA ARG A 250 22.13 -20.26 14.63
C ARG A 250 21.95 -21.78 14.55
N ALA A 251 21.37 -22.29 13.47
CA ALA A 251 21.25 -23.73 13.25
C ALA A 251 22.63 -24.38 13.07
N GLU A 252 23.50 -23.75 12.27
CA GLU A 252 24.86 -24.24 12.03
C GLU A 252 25.73 -24.22 13.30
N LEU A 253 25.55 -23.22 14.17
CA LEU A 253 26.24 -23.13 15.47
C LEU A 253 25.70 -24.10 16.54
N ALA A 254 24.48 -24.62 16.38
CA ALA A 254 23.91 -25.58 17.32
C ALA A 254 24.43 -27.02 17.12
N ASP A 255 25.08 -27.27 15.98
CA ASP A 255 25.71 -28.54 15.62
C ASP A 255 27.20 -28.62 16.05
N TYR A 256 27.73 -27.58 16.71
CA TYR A 256 29.06 -27.53 17.35
C TYR A 256 28.96 -27.59 18.87
#